data_AF-A0A2N0KGK5-F1
#
_entry.id   AF-A0A2N0KGK5-F1
#
_cell.length_a   1.000
_cell.length_b   1.000
_cell.length_c   1.000
_cell.angle_alpha   90.00
_cell.angle_beta   90.00
_cell.angle_gamma   90.00
#
_symmetry.space_group_name_H-M   'P 1'
#
loop_
_entity.id
_entity.type
_entity.pdbx_description
1 polymer ?
#
loop_
_entity_poly.entity_id
_entity_poly.type
_entity_poly.pdbx_seq_one_letter_code
_entity_poly.pdbx_strand_id
1 'polypeptide(L)'
;MSSFSRVLLEEGVEMEIPASLSDALGLLDEVVPTFTCQHYGYQVGSVNRAKLGSSWGLWVKLVDRQTNEVFQEPVGCVELEKIDDNKVNFRVPARAEQDFPGMSKFDGEGHLYGSFIYQMLNLLHERKLIQLPGVLPTF
;
A
#
# COMPACT_ATOMS: atom_id res chain seq x y z
N MET A 1 17.74 16.35 -4.21
CA MET A 1 16.41 16.57 -3.60
C MET A 1 15.84 15.21 -3.30
N SER A 2 15.54 14.91 -2.03
CA SER A 2 14.84 13.67 -1.68
C SER A 2 13.50 13.67 -2.41
N SER A 3 13.17 12.63 -3.18
CA SER A 3 11.81 12.51 -3.71
C SER A 3 10.86 12.43 -2.51
N PHE A 4 9.70 13.07 -2.60
CA PHE A 4 8.70 13.05 -1.52
C PHE A 4 8.32 11.60 -1.13
N SER A 5 8.48 10.64 -2.05
CA SER A 5 8.20 9.21 -1.84
C SER A 5 9.17 8.62 -0.83
N ARG A 6 10.43 9.06 -0.83
CA ARG A 6 11.43 8.61 0.12
C ARG A 6 11.11 9.07 1.54
N VAL A 7 10.55 10.27 1.69
CA VAL A 7 10.08 10.76 3.00
C VAL A 7 8.90 9.93 3.51
N LEU A 8 7.91 9.63 2.65
CA LEU A 8 6.79 8.76 3.03
C LEU A 8 7.25 7.34 3.39
N LEU A 9 8.29 6.85 2.73
CA LEU A 9 8.88 5.55 3.04
C LEU A 9 9.72 5.58 4.32
N GLU A 10 10.42 6.68 4.61
CA GLU A 10 11.24 6.82 5.81
C GLU A 10 10.37 7.00 7.07
N GLU A 11 9.31 7.81 6.98
CA GLU A 11 8.43 8.14 8.12
C GLU A 11 7.22 7.21 8.22
N GLY A 12 6.87 6.50 7.15
CA GLY A 12 5.59 5.81 7.03
C GLY A 12 4.43 6.77 6.78
N VAL A 13 3.23 6.20 6.68
CA VAL A 13 1.99 6.94 6.46
C VAL A 13 0.91 6.32 7.32
N GLU A 14 0.13 7.12 8.03
CA GLU A 14 -0.99 6.65 8.85
C GLU A 14 -2.18 7.60 8.73
N MET A 15 -3.39 7.05 8.60
CA MET A 15 -4.62 7.83 8.49
C MET A 15 -5.87 7.02 8.82
N GLU A 16 -6.90 7.71 9.28
CA GLU A 16 -8.24 7.15 9.44
C GLU A 16 -9.02 7.24 8.13
N ILE A 17 -9.64 6.13 7.73
CA ILE A 17 -10.52 6.01 6.57
C ILE A 17 -11.96 5.78 7.08
N PRO A 18 -12.96 6.55 6.61
CA PRO A 18 -14.36 6.37 6.97
C PRO A 18 -14.99 5.21 6.19
N ALA A 19 -14.52 3.99 6.45
CA ALA A 19 -15.02 2.75 5.87
C ALA A 19 -14.95 1.62 6.91
N SER A 20 -15.81 0.61 6.78
CA SER A 20 -15.67 -0.61 7.56
C SER A 20 -14.42 -1.39 7.13
N LEU A 21 -13.89 -2.27 7.98
CA LEU A 21 -12.74 -3.11 7.63
C LEU A 21 -13.01 -3.99 6.41
N SER A 22 -14.23 -4.49 6.25
CA SER A 22 -14.61 -5.29 5.09
C SER A 22 -14.63 -4.45 3.81
N ASP A 23 -15.15 -3.23 3.87
CA ASP A 23 -15.20 -2.33 2.72
C ASP A 23 -13.79 -1.88 2.33
N ALA A 24 -12.93 -1.59 3.31
CA ALA A 24 -11.53 -1.24 3.07
C ALA A 24 -10.75 -2.39 2.42
N LEU A 25 -10.95 -3.63 2.87
CA LEU A 25 -10.33 -4.80 2.24
C LEU A 25 -10.85 -5.02 0.82
N GLY A 26 -12.17 -4.97 0.62
CA GLY A 26 -12.78 -5.10 -0.71
C GLY A 26 -12.33 -4.01 -1.68
N LEU A 27 -12.16 -2.78 -1.17
CA LEU A 27 -11.59 -1.68 -1.93
C LEU A 27 -10.18 -2.01 -2.42
N LEU A 28 -9.30 -2.49 -1.56
CA LEU A 28 -7.92 -2.83 -1.94
C LEU A 28 -7.87 -3.94 -2.98
N ASP A 29 -8.69 -4.97 -2.82
CA ASP A 29 -8.78 -6.07 -3.79
C ASP A 29 -9.27 -5.61 -5.17
N GLU A 30 -10.18 -4.62 -5.22
CA GLU A 30 -10.68 -4.03 -6.46
C GLU A 30 -9.62 -3.15 -7.15
N VAL A 31 -8.93 -2.30 -6.40
CA VAL A 31 -8.17 -1.18 -6.98
C VAL A 31 -6.69 -1.48 -7.17
N VAL A 32 -6.06 -2.24 -6.27
CA VAL A 32 -4.62 -2.52 -6.36
C VAL A 32 -4.23 -3.18 -7.69
N PRO A 33 -5.02 -4.12 -8.27
CA PRO A 33 -4.70 -4.69 -9.59
C PRO A 33 -4.68 -3.67 -10.73
N THR A 34 -5.29 -2.49 -10.55
CA THR A 34 -5.29 -1.41 -11.55
C THR A 34 -4.05 -0.53 -11.49
N PHE A 35 -3.30 -0.61 -10.38
CA PHE A 35 -2.10 0.20 -10.20
C PHE A 35 -0.95 -0.31 -11.04
N THR A 36 -0.15 0.62 -11.54
CA THR A 36 1.00 0.29 -12.38
C THR A 36 2.14 1.23 -12.11
N CYS A 37 3.37 0.73 -12.22
CA CYS A 37 4.58 1.54 -12.26
C CYS A 37 5.56 0.89 -13.21
N GLN A 38 5.94 1.61 -14.28
CA GLN A 38 6.76 1.05 -15.37
C GLN A 38 6.10 -0.21 -15.98
N HIS A 39 6.81 -1.34 -16.04
CA HIS A 39 6.30 -2.63 -16.50
C HIS A 39 5.70 -3.50 -15.37
N TYR A 40 5.62 -2.98 -14.15
CA TYR A 40 5.06 -3.68 -13.00
C TYR A 40 3.61 -3.26 -12.72
N GLY A 41 2.81 -4.23 -12.30
CA GLY A 41 1.57 -4.04 -11.56
C GLY A 41 1.75 -4.49 -10.11
N TYR A 42 0.66 -4.47 -9.35
CA TYR A 42 0.68 -4.80 -7.93
C TYR A 42 -0.38 -5.84 -7.57
N GLN A 43 -0.07 -6.61 -6.54
CA GLN A 43 -1.03 -7.48 -5.89
C GLN A 43 -0.87 -7.38 -4.38
N VAL A 44 -1.99 -7.32 -3.66
CA VAL A 44 -2.00 -7.47 -2.21
C VAL A 44 -2.34 -8.91 -1.82
N GLY A 45 -1.70 -9.41 -0.77
CA GLY A 45 -2.01 -10.72 -0.18
C GLY A 45 -1.91 -10.68 1.33
N SER A 46 -2.77 -11.42 2.03
CA SER A 46 -2.79 -11.38 3.51
C SER A 46 -1.52 -12.00 4.12
N VAL A 47 -0.89 -11.26 5.03
CA VAL A 47 0.36 -11.63 5.75
C VAL A 47 0.09 -12.58 6.91
N ASN A 48 -0.98 -12.32 7.65
CA ASN A 48 -1.28 -13.03 8.87
C ASN A 48 -2.78 -12.93 9.14
N ARG A 49 -3.43 -14.07 9.41
CA ARG A 49 -4.80 -14.07 9.92
C ARG A 49 -4.77 -13.48 11.34
N ALA A 50 -5.20 -12.23 11.45
CA ALA A 50 -5.92 -11.68 12.60
C ALA A 50 -5.28 -11.91 13.98
N LYS A 51 -4.58 -10.90 14.50
CA LYS A 51 -4.66 -10.69 15.96
C LYS A 51 -6.11 -10.25 16.24
N LEU A 52 -6.94 -11.18 16.74
CA LEU A 52 -8.28 -10.91 17.27
C LEU A 52 -9.25 -10.16 16.33
N GLY A 53 -9.17 -10.39 15.03
CA GLY A 53 -10.15 -9.92 14.04
C GLY A 53 -10.18 -8.41 13.78
N SER A 54 -9.30 -7.64 14.44
CA SER A 54 -9.26 -6.18 14.33
C SER A 54 -8.12 -5.66 13.47
N SER A 55 -7.01 -6.38 13.27
CA SER A 55 -5.85 -5.90 12.50
C SER A 55 -5.40 -6.89 11.42
N TRP A 56 -5.09 -6.35 10.24
CA TRP A 56 -4.72 -7.07 9.02
C TRP A 56 -3.48 -6.46 8.38
N GLY A 57 -2.40 -7.23 8.30
CA GLY A 57 -1.27 -6.92 7.42
C GLY A 57 -1.51 -7.50 6.03
N LEU A 58 -1.22 -6.72 4.99
CA LEU A 58 -1.30 -7.09 3.58
C LEU A 58 0.07 -6.86 2.91
N TRP A 59 0.71 -7.94 2.46
CA TRP A 59 1.93 -7.85 1.66
C TRP A 59 1.61 -7.26 0.30
N VAL A 60 2.45 -6.34 -0.15
CA VAL A 60 2.42 -5.79 -1.50
C VAL A 60 3.48 -6.52 -2.32
N LYS A 61 3.04 -7.21 -3.38
CA LYS A 61 3.90 -7.91 -4.34
C LYS A 61 3.83 -7.22 -5.69
N LEU A 62 4.91 -7.37 -6.45
CA LEU A 62 4.96 -6.95 -7.85
C LEU A 62 4.37 -8.03 -8.75
N VAL A 63 3.80 -7.59 -9.87
CA VAL A 63 3.37 -8.45 -10.97
C VAL A 63 4.04 -7.95 -12.24
N ASP A 64 4.76 -8.80 -12.96
CA ASP A 64 5.27 -8.44 -14.28
C ASP A 64 4.09 -8.37 -15.27
N ARG A 65 3.86 -7.23 -15.90
CA ARG A 65 2.70 -7.05 -16.79
C ARG A 65 2.86 -7.71 -18.17
N GLN A 66 4.07 -8.07 -18.56
CA GLN A 66 4.34 -8.76 -19.82
C GLN A 66 4.12 -10.26 -19.68
N THR A 67 4.52 -10.85 -18.55
CA THR A 67 4.42 -12.30 -18.30
C THR A 67 3.25 -12.69 -17.40
N ASN A 68 2.63 -11.72 -16.71
CA ASN A 68 1.67 -11.92 -15.61
C ASN A 68 2.25 -12.75 -14.43
N GLU A 69 3.58 -12.79 -14.30
CA GLU A 69 4.25 -13.48 -13.21
C GLU A 69 4.22 -12.64 -11.93
N VAL A 70 3.79 -13.25 -10.82
CA VAL A 70 3.80 -12.61 -9.50
C VAL A 70 5.13 -12.89 -8.82
N PHE A 71 5.84 -11.82 -8.45
CA PHE A 71 7.10 -11.95 -7.72
C PHE A 71 6.85 -12.51 -6.33
N GLN A 72 7.65 -13.50 -5.93
CA GLN A 72 7.45 -14.20 -4.66
C GLN A 72 7.74 -13.28 -3.46
N GLU A 73 8.82 -12.51 -3.54
CA GLU A 73 9.23 -11.63 -2.45
C GLU A 73 8.46 -10.29 -2.47
N PRO A 74 7.77 -9.93 -1.38
CA PRO A 74 7.02 -8.68 -1.32
C PRO A 74 7.95 -7.47 -1.26
N VAL A 75 7.46 -6.35 -1.77
CA VAL A 75 8.15 -5.04 -1.77
C VAL A 75 7.65 -4.13 -0.65
N GLY A 76 6.66 -4.56 0.12
CA GLY A 76 6.16 -3.81 1.27
C GLY A 76 4.96 -4.46 1.95
N CYS A 77 4.42 -3.78 2.96
CA CYS A 77 3.23 -4.16 3.69
C CYS A 77 2.37 -2.93 4.00
N VAL A 78 1.06 -3.11 3.88
CA VAL A 78 0.03 -2.19 4.35
C VAL A 78 -0.69 -2.84 5.52
N GLU A 79 -1.04 -2.06 6.53
CA GLU A 79 -1.78 -2.49 7.70
C GLU A 79 -3.14 -1.79 7.72
N LEU A 80 -4.19 -2.57 7.99
CA LEU A 80 -5.53 -2.09 8.29
C LEU A 80 -5.91 -2.50 9.70
N GLU A 81 -6.35 -1.55 10.51
CA GLU A 81 -6.86 -1.82 11.85
C GLU A 81 -8.26 -1.23 12.03
N LYS A 82 -9.22 -2.07 12.44
CA LYS A 82 -10.57 -1.64 12.80
C LYS A 82 -10.50 -0.76 14.04
N ILE A 83 -10.93 0.50 13.91
CA ILE A 83 -11.16 1.41 15.03
C ILE A 83 -12.59 1.22 15.55
N ASP A 84 -13.56 1.28 14.63
CA ASP A 84 -14.99 1.05 14.91
C ASP A 84 -15.69 0.41 13.68
N ASP A 85 -17.02 0.27 13.71
CA ASP A 85 -17.77 -0.38 12.62
C ASP A 85 -17.71 0.34 11.27
N ASN A 86 -17.44 1.65 11.27
CA ASN A 86 -17.40 2.50 10.08
C ASN A 86 -16.07 3.23 9.90
N LYS A 87 -15.04 2.82 10.64
CA LYS A 87 -13.73 3.47 10.61
C LYS A 87 -12.60 2.47 10.74
N VAL A 88 -11.60 2.63 9.87
CA VAL A 88 -10.38 1.82 9.84
C VAL A 88 -9.17 2.74 9.84
N ASN A 89 -8.17 2.38 10.61
CA ASN A 89 -6.83 2.93 10.50
C ASN A 89 -6.12 2.26 9.32
N PHE A 90 -5.70 3.05 8.35
CA PHE A 90 -4.83 2.63 7.26
C PHE A 90 -3.42 3.08 7.57
N ARG A 91 -2.49 2.14 7.62
CA ARG A 91 -1.09 2.42 7.89
C ARG A 91 -0.18 1.76 6.85
N VAL A 92 0.78 2.53 6.38
CA VAL A 92 1.97 2.07 5.69
C VAL A 92 3.12 2.25 6.69
N PRO A 93 3.65 1.16 7.28
CA PRO A 93 4.77 1.27 8.20
C PRO A 93 5.97 1.92 7.54
N ALA A 94 6.87 2.50 8.34
CA ALA A 94 8.14 2.99 7.82
C ALA A 94 8.94 1.83 7.21
N ARG A 95 9.76 2.12 6.19
CA ARG A 95 10.61 1.13 5.53
C ARG A 95 11.61 0.51 6.50
N ALA A 96 12.07 1.28 7.49
CA ALA A 96 12.95 0.76 8.55
C ALA A 96 12.25 -0.23 9.51
N GLU A 97 10.92 -0.19 9.58
CA GLU A 97 10.09 -1.13 10.37
C GLU A 97 9.75 -2.40 9.59
N GLN A 98 10.10 -2.44 8.30
CA GLN A 98 9.79 -3.54 7.39
C GLN A 98 11.06 -4.25 6.95
N ASP A 99 11.08 -5.57 7.08
CA ASP A 99 12.19 -6.40 6.61
C ASP A 99 11.67 -7.43 5.60
N PHE A 100 11.47 -6.97 4.36
CA PHE A 100 11.06 -7.83 3.26
C PHE A 100 12.19 -7.96 2.22
N PRO A 101 12.56 -9.18 1.80
CA PRO A 101 13.62 -9.39 0.81
C PRO A 101 13.40 -8.66 -0.52
N GLY A 102 12.15 -8.46 -0.94
CA GLY A 102 11.82 -7.77 -2.19
C GLY A 102 12.12 -6.26 -2.14
N MET A 103 12.13 -5.64 -0.97
CA MET A 103 12.47 -4.21 -0.81
C MET A 103 13.90 -3.93 -1.27
N SER A 104 14.87 -4.77 -0.94
CA SER A 104 16.26 -4.57 -1.37
C SER A 104 16.51 -5.16 -2.76
N LYS A 105 15.90 -6.32 -3.08
CA LYS A 105 16.13 -7.06 -4.33
C LYS A 105 15.53 -6.39 -5.57
N PHE A 106 14.32 -5.84 -5.44
CA PHE A 106 13.57 -5.28 -6.58
C PHE A 106 13.41 -3.77 -6.49
N ASP A 107 13.35 -3.21 -5.27
CA ASP A 107 12.99 -1.81 -5.05
C ASP A 107 13.92 -1.09 -4.07
N GLY A 108 15.24 -1.22 -4.28
CA GLY A 108 16.27 -0.69 -3.37
C GLY A 108 16.11 0.80 -3.07
N GLU A 109 15.69 1.58 -4.07
CA GLU A 109 15.44 3.02 -3.97
C GLU A 109 14.02 3.39 -3.51
N GLY A 110 13.10 2.41 -3.43
CA GLY A 110 11.72 2.66 -3.00
C GLY A 110 10.82 3.31 -4.06
N HIS A 111 11.17 3.22 -5.34
CA HIS A 111 10.37 3.80 -6.41
C HIS A 111 9.08 3.01 -6.66
N LEU A 112 9.15 1.69 -6.67
CA LEU A 112 8.01 0.83 -6.96
C LEU A 112 7.00 0.87 -5.81
N TYR A 113 7.48 0.73 -4.57
CA TYR A 113 6.62 0.82 -3.40
C TYR A 113 6.15 2.25 -3.13
N GLY A 114 6.99 3.26 -3.40
CA GLY A 114 6.59 4.66 -3.34
C GLY A 114 5.46 5.00 -4.33
N SER A 115 5.52 4.48 -5.57
CA SER A 115 4.45 4.66 -6.56
C SER A 115 3.15 3.98 -6.11
N PHE A 116 3.23 2.80 -5.50
CA PHE A 116 2.07 2.14 -4.89
C PHE A 116 1.40 3.02 -3.82
N ILE A 117 2.19 3.59 -2.90
CA ILE A 117 1.68 4.49 -1.84
C ILE A 117 1.01 5.72 -2.46
N TYR A 118 1.62 6.34 -3.46
CA TYR A 118 1.03 7.50 -4.13
C TYR A 118 -0.31 7.19 -4.81
N GLN A 119 -0.38 6.07 -5.54
CA GLN A 119 -1.62 5.64 -6.19
C GLN A 119 -2.71 5.33 -5.16
N MET A 120 -2.37 4.67 -4.04
CA MET A 120 -3.29 4.47 -2.92
C MET A 120 -3.82 5.80 -2.37
N LEU A 121 -2.93 6.73 -2.03
CA LEU A 121 -3.32 8.02 -1.44
C LEU A 121 -4.17 8.85 -2.39
N ASN A 122 -3.82 8.90 -3.67
CA ASN A 122 -4.62 9.56 -4.70
C ASN A 122 -6.02 8.95 -4.80
N LEU A 123 -6.12 7.63 -4.81
CA LEU A 123 -7.41 6.95 -4.90
C LEU A 123 -8.29 7.19 -3.66
N LEU A 124 -7.72 7.14 -2.47
CA LEU A 124 -8.44 7.47 -1.24
C LEU A 124 -8.92 8.93 -1.26
N HIS A 125 -8.12 9.84 -1.79
CA HIS A 125 -8.49 11.24 -1.95
C HIS A 125 -9.61 11.44 -2.98
N GLU A 126 -9.52 10.80 -4.14
CA GLU A 126 -10.54 10.84 -5.20
C GLU A 126 -11.89 10.31 -4.71
N ARG A 127 -11.88 9.23 -3.92
CA ARG A 127 -13.08 8.68 -3.27
C ARG A 127 -13.55 9.50 -2.06
N LYS A 128 -12.92 10.65 -1.76
CA LYS A 128 -13.21 11.55 -0.64
C LYS A 128 -13.10 10.88 0.74
N LEU A 129 -12.29 9.83 0.82
CA LEU A 129 -12.01 9.12 2.06
C LEU A 129 -10.95 9.86 2.90
N ILE A 130 -10.06 10.60 2.23
CA ILE A 130 -9.05 11.46 2.87
C ILE A 130 -8.93 12.81 2.15
N GLN A 131 -8.28 13.77 2.79
CA GLN A 131 -7.95 15.05 2.19
C GLN A 131 -6.44 15.16 1.99
N LEU A 132 -6.02 15.31 0.73
CA LEU A 132 -4.65 15.66 0.38
C LEU A 132 -4.58 17.13 -0.06
N PRO A 133 -3.46 17.82 0.17
CA PRO A 133 -3.26 19.19 -0.32
C PRO A 133 -3.16 19.27 -1.86
N GLY A 134 -2.96 18.13 -2.53
CA GLY A 134 -2.91 17.99 -3.97
C GLY A 134 -2.70 16.53 -4.39
N VAL A 135 -2.82 16.26 -5.68
CA VAL A 135 -2.57 14.93 -6.27
C VAL A 135 -1.07 14.61 -6.25
N LEU A 136 -0.72 13.41 -5.82
CA LEU A 136 0.65 12.91 -5.78
C LEU A 136 1.08 12.36 -7.16
N PRO A 137 2.39 12.36 -7.48
CA PRO A 137 2.88 11.85 -8.76
C PRO A 137 2.52 10.37 -8.98
N THR A 138 2.05 10.03 -10.18
CA THR A 138 1.91 8.64 -10.62
C THR A 138 2.97 8.37 -11.69
N PHE A 139 3.81 7.35 -11.49
CA PHE A 139 4.92 6.98 -12.37
C PHE A 139 4.68 5.63 -13.03
#